data_AF-A0A2V6GA12-F1
#
_entry.id   AF-A0A2V6GA12-F1
#
_cell.length_a   1.000
_cell.length_b   1.000
_cell.length_c   1.000
_cell.angle_alpha   90.00
_cell.angle_beta   90.00
_cell.angle_gamma   90.00
#
_symmetry.space_group_name_H-M   'P 1'
#
loop_
_entity.id
_entity.type
_entity.pdbx_description
1 polymer ?
#
loop_
_entity_poly.entity_id
_entity_poly.type
_entity_poly.pdbx_seq_one_letter_code
_entity_poly.pdbx_strand_id
1 'polypeptide(L)'
;MSKKEELIIDDHKLQVSNLDKVLYPKAGFTKAQVIDYYIRIAPVLLPHLKDHPLTMKRYPDGVEGEFFYEKNCPAHRPKWVQ
;
A
#
# COMPACT_ATOMS: atom_id res chain seq x y z
N MET A 1 -18.01 -5.44 9.21
CA MET A 1 -17.31 -4.27 8.63
C MET A 1 -15.83 -4.42 8.88
N SER A 2 -14.99 -4.00 7.93
CA SER A 2 -13.52 -4.05 8.11
C SER A 2 -13.09 -3.14 9.27
N LYS A 3 -12.24 -3.65 10.17
CA LYS A 3 -11.58 -2.83 11.20
C LYS A 3 -10.71 -1.78 10.50
N LYS A 4 -10.97 -0.51 10.78
CA LYS A 4 -10.14 0.61 10.33
C LYS A 4 -9.20 1.00 11.46
N GLU A 5 -7.95 1.27 11.11
CA GLU A 5 -6.95 1.80 12.03
C GLU A 5 -6.30 3.04 11.41
N GLU A 6 -5.87 3.96 12.26
CA GLU A 6 -5.14 5.16 11.85
C GLU A 6 -3.64 4.93 12.02
N LEU A 7 -2.88 5.20 10.97
CA LEU A 7 -1.43 5.24 10.99
C LEU A 7 -0.96 6.69 10.83
N ILE A 8 0.06 7.06 11.58
CA ILE A 8 0.75 8.35 11.45
C ILE A 8 2.13 8.04 10.88
N ILE A 9 2.42 8.55 9.69
CA ILE A 9 3.73 8.45 9.03
C ILE A 9 4.20 9.88 8.76
N ASP A 10 5.32 10.25 9.36
CA ASP A 10 5.78 11.63 9.43
C ASP A 10 4.65 12.56 9.92
N ASP A 11 4.26 13.55 9.11
CA ASP A 11 3.18 14.50 9.38
C ASP A 11 1.83 14.10 8.71
N HIS A 12 1.73 12.87 8.19
CA HIS A 12 0.55 12.40 7.47
C HIS A 12 -0.25 11.33 8.24
N LYS A 13 -1.56 11.56 8.34
CA LYS A 13 -2.52 10.59 8.89
C LYS A 13 -3.15 9.76 7.77
N LEU A 14 -3.10 8.44 7.92
CA LEU A 14 -3.58 7.47 6.93
C LEU A 14 -4.57 6.50 7.57
N GLN A 15 -5.71 6.31 6.92
CA GLN A 15 -6.70 5.30 7.31
C GLN A 15 -6.41 4.00 6.58
N VAL A 16 -6.09 2.96 7.35
CA VAL A 16 -5.84 1.61 6.84
C VAL A 16 -6.91 0.64 7.33
N SER A 17 -7.11 -0.44 6.61
CA SER A 17 -8.17 -1.42 6.89
C SER A 17 -7.79 -2.80 6.41
N ASN A 18 -8.47 -3.83 6.94
CA ASN A 18 -8.21 -5.24 6.62
C ASN A 18 -6.75 -5.65 6.86
N LEU A 19 -6.17 -5.24 7.99
CA LEU A 19 -4.76 -5.46 8.31
C LEU A 19 -4.40 -6.95 8.42
N ASP A 20 -5.31 -7.77 8.92
CA ASP A 20 -5.12 -9.22 9.06
C ASP A 20 -5.31 -10.00 7.74
N LYS A 21 -5.71 -9.32 6.64
CA LYS A 21 -5.93 -10.00 5.35
C LYS A 21 -4.61 -10.55 4.83
N VAL A 22 -4.55 -11.86 4.62
CA VAL A 22 -3.40 -12.53 3.99
C VAL A 22 -3.36 -12.18 2.51
N LEU A 23 -2.29 -11.51 2.08
CA LEU A 23 -2.07 -11.16 0.66
C LEU A 23 -1.13 -12.14 -0.03
N TYR A 24 -0.26 -12.83 0.71
CA TYR A 24 0.64 -13.87 0.18
C TYR A 24 0.39 -15.20 0.91
N PRO A 25 -0.56 -16.03 0.45
CA PRO A 25 -0.99 -17.25 1.13
C PRO A 25 0.15 -18.23 1.44
N LYS A 26 1.08 -18.41 0.49
CA LYS A 26 2.23 -19.33 0.64
C LYS A 26 3.15 -19.02 1.82
N ALA A 27 3.18 -17.77 2.28
CA ALA A 27 3.99 -17.33 3.41
C ALA A 27 3.15 -16.86 4.61
N GLY A 28 1.81 -16.92 4.51
CA GLY A 28 0.91 -16.33 5.51
C GLY A 28 1.06 -14.81 5.66
N PHE A 29 1.63 -14.11 4.68
CA PHE A 29 2.03 -12.71 4.83
C PHE A 29 0.83 -11.77 4.67
N THR A 30 0.57 -10.95 5.69
CA THR A 30 -0.62 -10.11 5.80
C THR A 30 -0.44 -8.72 5.20
N LYS A 31 -1.55 -8.02 4.97
CA LYS A 31 -1.56 -6.62 4.52
C LYS A 31 -0.82 -5.71 5.50
N ALA A 32 -0.96 -5.93 6.81
CA ALA A 32 -0.20 -5.19 7.82
C ALA A 32 1.31 -5.33 7.60
N GLN A 33 1.78 -6.54 7.34
CA GLN A 33 3.20 -6.82 7.13
C GLN A 33 3.73 -6.23 5.81
N VAL A 34 2.89 -6.15 4.77
CA VAL A 34 3.25 -5.44 3.53
C VAL A 34 3.44 -3.95 3.78
N ILE A 35 2.53 -3.33 4.54
CA ILE A 35 2.61 -1.91 4.90
C ILE A 35 3.86 -1.65 5.75
N ASP A 36 4.08 -2.47 6.79
CA ASP A 36 5.27 -2.40 7.65
C ASP A 36 6.58 -2.53 6.86
N TYR A 37 6.64 -3.48 5.91
CA TYR A 37 7.79 -3.63 5.03
C TYR A 37 8.10 -2.33 4.28
N TYR A 38 7.11 -1.74 3.62
CA TYR A 38 7.31 -0.49 2.87
C TYR A 38 7.71 0.69 3.75
N ILE A 39 7.15 0.79 4.97
CA ILE A 39 7.56 1.82 5.94
C ILE A 39 9.04 1.66 6.29
N ARG A 40 9.50 0.42 6.58
CA ARG A 40 10.90 0.16 6.95
C ARG A 40 11.89 0.43 5.82
N ILE A 41 11.52 0.12 4.57
CA ILE A 41 12.43 0.32 3.42
C ILE A 41 12.32 1.71 2.78
N ALA A 42 11.32 2.51 3.14
CA ALA A 42 11.08 3.83 2.54
C ALA A 42 12.33 4.73 2.48
N PRO A 43 13.18 4.83 3.52
CA PRO A 43 14.36 5.71 3.49
C PRO A 43 15.37 5.37 2.38
N VAL A 44 15.44 4.10 1.97
CA VAL A 44 16.32 3.66 0.87
C VAL A 44 15.58 3.52 -0.45
N LEU A 45 14.27 3.21 -0.43
CA LEU A 45 13.45 3.05 -1.63
C LEU A 45 13.11 4.39 -2.30
N LEU A 46 12.64 5.37 -1.52
CA LEU A 46 12.10 6.63 -2.04
C LEU A 46 13.09 7.45 -2.87
N PRO A 47 14.40 7.53 -2.55
CA PRO A 47 15.37 8.22 -3.40
C PRO A 47 15.42 7.69 -4.85
N HIS A 48 15.14 6.40 -5.06
CA HIS A 48 15.12 5.78 -6.39
C HIS A 48 13.80 5.98 -7.14
N LEU A 49 12.72 6.32 -6.45
CA LEU A 49 11.40 6.51 -7.04
C LEU A 49 11.02 7.99 -7.19
N LYS A 50 11.82 8.89 -6.62
CA LYS A 50 11.57 10.33 -6.67
C LYS A 50 11.50 10.80 -8.12
N ASP A 51 10.46 11.58 -8.41
CA ASP A 51 10.19 12.17 -9.73
C ASP A 51 9.98 11.15 -10.88
N HIS A 52 9.76 9.86 -10.54
CA HIS A 52 9.41 8.81 -11.50
C HIS A 52 7.90 8.51 -11.49
N PRO A 53 7.22 8.54 -12.65
CA PRO A 53 5.83 8.08 -12.76
C PRO A 53 5.69 6.60 -12.38
N LEU A 54 4.74 6.28 -11.51
CA LEU A 54 4.49 4.92 -11.05
C LEU A 54 3.21 4.34 -11.66
N THR A 55 3.28 3.09 -12.12
CA THR A 55 2.10 2.27 -12.40
C THR A 55 1.90 1.29 -11.27
N MET A 56 0.70 1.25 -10.68
CA MET A 56 0.39 0.30 -9.62
C MET A 56 -0.17 -1.00 -10.20
N LYS A 57 0.35 -2.14 -9.75
CA LYS A 57 -0.28 -3.46 -9.93
C LYS A 57 -0.96 -3.84 -8.64
N ARG A 58 -2.29 -3.91 -8.63
CA ARG A 58 -3.08 -4.05 -7.41
C ARG A 58 -3.72 -5.43 -7.33
N TYR A 59 -3.62 -6.02 -6.14
CA TYR A 59 -4.18 -7.32 -5.78
C TYR A 59 -5.11 -7.16 -4.57
N PRO A 60 -6.34 -6.64 -4.75
CA PRO A 60 -7.26 -6.39 -3.64
C PRO A 60 -7.53 -7.65 -2.79
N ASP A 61 -7.52 -8.81 -3.43
CA ASP A 61 -7.83 -10.13 -2.86
C ASP A 61 -6.61 -11.06 -2.69
N GLY A 62 -5.41 -10.51 -2.76
CA GLY A 62 -4.16 -11.26 -2.61
C GLY A 62 -3.58 -11.74 -3.95
N VAL A 63 -2.34 -12.23 -3.92
CA VAL A 63 -1.54 -12.48 -5.14
C VAL A 63 -2.01 -13.64 -6.01
N GLU A 64 -2.89 -14.49 -5.49
CA GLU A 64 -3.51 -15.61 -6.21
C GLU A 64 -4.88 -15.23 -6.81
N GLY A 65 -5.39 -14.04 -6.51
CA GLY A 65 -6.65 -13.52 -7.05
C GLY A 65 -6.46 -12.64 -8.28
N GLU A 66 -7.58 -12.05 -8.73
CA GLU A 66 -7.59 -11.09 -9.83
C GLU A 66 -6.76 -9.83 -9.51
N PHE A 67 -6.12 -9.31 -10.55
CA PHE A 67 -5.32 -8.09 -10.45
C PHE A 67 -5.68 -7.11 -11.55
N PHE A 68 -5.34 -5.85 -11.31
CA PHE A 68 -5.43 -4.81 -12.34
C PHE A 68 -4.27 -3.85 -12.26
N TYR A 69 -4.01 -3.19 -13.39
CA TYR A 69 -3.04 -2.09 -13.47
C TYR A 69 -3.77 -0.76 -13.36
N GLU A 70 -3.29 0.08 -12.45
CA GLU A 70 -3.77 1.45 -12.28
C GLU A 70 -2.64 2.40 -12.68
N LYS A 71 -2.80 3.02 -13.85
CA LYS A 71 -1.82 3.93 -14.46
C LYS A 71 -2.14 5.40 -14.20
N ASN A 72 -3.43 5.70 -14.04
CA ASN A 72 -3.90 7.05 -13.78
C ASN A 72 -4.04 7.23 -12.27
N CYS A 73 -3.66 8.40 -11.77
CA CYS A 73 -3.73 8.65 -10.34
C CYS A 73 -5.19 8.73 -9.87
N PRO A 74 -5.59 8.01 -8.79
CA PRO A 74 -6.98 7.98 -8.36
C PRO A 74 -7.47 9.34 -7.86
N ALA A 75 -8.70 9.73 -8.21
CA ALA A 75 -9.29 11.00 -7.79
C ALA A 75 -9.43 11.14 -6.26
N HIS A 76 -9.53 10.02 -5.54
CA HIS A 76 -9.68 9.97 -4.08
C HIS A 76 -8.35 9.91 -3.31
N ARG A 77 -7.21 10.08 -4.00
CA ARG A 77 -5.90 10.11 -3.36
C ARG A 77 -5.78 11.27 -2.36
N PRO A 78 -4.91 11.16 -1.33
CA PRO A 78 -4.53 12.31 -0.52
C PRO A 78 -3.92 13.42 -1.37
N LYS A 79 -4.21 14.69 -1.03
CA LYS A 79 -3.78 15.86 -1.80
C LYS A 79 -2.26 16.02 -1.95
N TRP A 80 -1.49 15.42 -1.04
CA TRP A 80 -0.03 15.47 -1.03
C TRP A 80 0.63 14.41 -1.92
N VAL A 81 -0.14 13.40 -2.36
CA VAL A 81 0.33 12.46 -3.39
C VAL A 81 0.21 13.16 -4.73
N GLN A 82 1.32 13.29 -5.47
CA GLN A 82 1.40 14.00 -6.76
C GLN A 82 1.20 13.10 -7.96
#